data_AF-A0A367M0U0-F1
#
_entry.id   AF-A0A367M0U0-F1
#
_cell.length_a   1.000
_cell.length_b   1.000
_cell.length_c   1.000
_cell.angle_alpha   90.00
_cell.angle_beta   90.00
_cell.angle_gamma   90.00
#
_symmetry.space_group_name_H-M   'P 1'
#
loop_
_entity.id
_entity.type
_entity.pdbx_description
1 polymer ?
#
loop_
_entity_poly.entity_id
_entity_poly.type
_entity_poly.pdbx_seq_one_letter_code
_entity_poly.pdbx_strand_id
1 'polypeptide(L)' 'MFTGIIESIGSVRAMTPKGGDLRVYIATGKLDLGDVKLGDSIA' A
#
# COMPACT_ATOMS: atom_id res chain seq x y z
N MET A 1 4.45 12.32 -8.00
CA MET A 1 4.25 11.82 -9.38
C MET A 1 4.83 10.42 -9.44
N PHE A 2 4.10 9.43 -9.96
CA PHE A 2 4.56 8.04 -10.06
C PHE A 2 5.03 7.72 -11.47
N THR A 3 6.03 6.84 -11.62
CA THR A 3 6.63 6.47 -12.91
C THR A 3 5.79 5.45 -13.69
N GLY A 4 4.90 4.71 -13.02
CA GLY A 4 4.14 3.60 -13.60
C GLY A 4 4.92 2.28 -13.66
N ILE A 5 6.13 2.21 -13.10
CA ILE A 5 6.89 0.97 -12.97
C ILE A 5 6.36 0.19 -11.76
N ILE A 6 5.99 -1.07 -11.97
CA ILE A 6 5.55 -1.94 -10.87
C ILE A 6 6.76 -2.58 -10.21
N GLU A 7 7.07 -2.18 -8.98
CA GLU A 7 8.24 -2.68 -8.24
C GLU A 7 8.00 -4.06 -7.58
N SER A 8 6.76 -4.35 -7.18
CA SER A 8 6.41 -5.65 -6.61
C SER A 8 4.91 -5.94 -6.72
N ILE A 9 4.53 -7.19 -6.42
CA ILE A 9 3.13 -7.61 -6.32
C ILE A 9 2.86 -8.03 -4.87
N GLY A 10 1.87 -7.41 -4.26
CA GLY A 10 1.37 -7.71 -2.91
C GLY A 10 0.03 -8.44 -2.90
N SER A 11 -0.54 -8.60 -1.72
CA SER A 11 -1.88 -9.17 -1.51
C SER A 11 -2.67 -8.36 -0.49
N VAL A 12 -3.98 -8.21 -0.74
CA VAL A 12 -4.90 -7.63 0.24
C VAL A 12 -5.14 -8.65 1.34
N ARG A 13 -4.84 -8.29 2.59
CA ARG A 13 -5.01 -9.15 3.76
C ARG A 13 -6.28 -8.85 4.53
N ALA A 14 -6.68 -7.58 4.59
CA ALA A 14 -7.92 -7.17 5.22
C ALA A 14 -8.45 -5.88 4.61
N MET A 15 -9.77 -5.72 4.69
CA MET A 15 -10.48 -4.52 4.29
C MET A 15 -11.47 -4.17 5.41
N THR A 16 -11.47 -2.92 5.84
CA THR A 16 -12.35 -2.44 6.90
C THR A 16 -13.01 -1.14 6.44
N PRO A 17 -14.33 -1.16 6.16
CA PRO A 17 -15.07 0.06 5.88
C PRO A 17 -15.00 1.04 7.05
N LYS A 18 -14.90 2.33 6.74
CA LYS A 18 -14.82 3.43 7.70
C LYS A 18 -15.66 4.61 7.21
N GLY A 19 -16.97 4.54 7.44
CA GLY A 19 -17.88 5.70 7.32
C GLY A 19 -17.74 6.49 6.02
N GLY A 20 -17.83 5.82 4.86
CA GLY A 20 -17.59 6.40 3.54
C GLY A 20 -16.24 6.01 2.93
N ASP A 21 -15.27 5.70 3.79
CA ASP A 21 -13.91 5.32 3.39
C ASP A 21 -13.65 3.82 3.54
N LEU A 22 -12.47 3.39 3.09
CA LEU A 22 -11.95 2.03 3.24
C LEU A 22 -10.53 2.05 3.80
N ARG A 23 -10.30 1.31 4.90
CA ARG A 23 -8.95 0.97 5.35
C ARG A 23 -8.56 -0.38 4.80
N VAL A 24 -7.40 -0.46 4.14
CA VAL A 24 -6.88 -1.70 3.58
C VAL A 24 -5.57 -2.07 4.26
N TYR A 25 -5.43 -3.33 4.63
CA TYR A 25 -4.15 -3.91 5.04
C TYR A 25 -3.55 -4.69 3.87
N ILE A 26 -2.41 -4.23 3.38
CA ILE A 26 -1.68 -4.83 2.26
C ILE A 26 -0.46 -5.57 2.81
N ALA A 27 -0.31 -6.85 2.45
CA ALA A 27 0.97 -7.53 2.53
C ALA A 27 1.75 -7.20 1.25
N THR A 28 2.81 -6.40 1.36
CA THR A 28 3.54 -5.79 0.23
C THR A 28 4.47 -6.76 -0.53
N GLY A 29 4.52 -8.03 -0.12
CA GLY A 29 5.32 -9.06 -0.79
C GLY A 29 6.82 -8.78 -0.64
N LYS A 30 7.48 -8.44 -1.75
CA LYS A 30 8.92 -8.19 -1.82
C LYS A 30 9.29 -6.70 -1.84
N LEU A 31 8.32 -5.79 -1.74
CA LEU A 31 8.60 -4.35 -1.70
C LEU A 31 9.45 -4.02 -0.48
N ASP A 32 10.55 -3.31 -0.69
CA ASP A 32 11.31 -2.73 0.41
C ASP A 32 10.56 -1.53 1.00
N LEU A 33 10.38 -1.53 2.32
CA LEU A 33 9.67 -0.49 3.06
C LEU A 33 10.61 0.33 3.96
N GLY A 34 11.92 0.13 3.89
CA GLY A 34 12.90 0.77 4.79
C GLY A 34 12.81 2.29 4.83
N ASP A 35 12.52 2.91 3.69
CA ASP A 35 12.44 4.37 3.56
C ASP A 35 11.01 4.92 3.61
N VAL A 36 10.00 4.04 3.70
CA VAL A 36 8.57 4.42 3.71
C VAL A 36 8.15 4.87 5.10
N LYS A 37 7.47 6.00 5.17
CA LYS A 37 7.03 6.64 6.42
C LYS A 37 5.52 6.86 6.44
N LEU A 38 4.98 7.01 7.65
CA LEU A 38 3.57 7.37 7.83
C LEU A 38 3.30 8.75 7.19
N GLY A 39 2.29 8.79 6.33
CA GLY A 39 1.92 9.99 5.57
C GLY A 39 2.45 10.02 4.15
N ASP A 40 3.35 9.11 3.78
CA ASP A 40 3.84 9.00 2.40
C ASP A 40 2.74 8.51 1.45
N SER A 41 2.76 9.04 0.23
CA SER A 41 1.95 8.53 -0.88
C SER A 41 2.66 7.36 -1.54
N ILE A 42 2.02 6.20 -1.58
CA ILE A 42 2.52 4.96 -2.19
C ILE A 42 1.51 4.47 -3.23
N ALA A 43 1.99 3.94 -4.37
CA ALA A 43 1.18 3.41 -5.45
C ALA A 43 1.76 2.08 -5.97
#